data_AF-A0A945CFP0-F1
#
_entry.id   AF-A0A945CFP0-F1
#
_cell.length_a   1.000
_cell.length_b   1.000
_cell.length_c   1.000
_cell.angle_alpha   90.00
_cell.angle_beta   90.00
_cell.angle_gamma   90.00
#
_symmetry.space_group_name_H-M   'P 1'
#
loop_
_entity.id
_entity.type
_entity.pdbx_description
1 polymer ?
#
loop_
_entity_poly.entity_id
_entity_poly.type
_entity_poly.pdbx_seq_one_letter_code
_entity_poly.pdbx_strand_id
1 'polypeptide(L)'
;MASISRFSLIYCFALVLGLCSFALAQDGSSGYIDDVGSTAEEFFDARTGNFEDWLQREDRIDWDADGDFDFDDFHMLQWFASDESEDANEDNFLDEDDFTLFHWLVGEEAADLNADGKMDAVDHALYMEANGVFENAGFFVLLEPDSDRVVVEWETSQPGYNDTMRYRAVGETDWQKVHKGGTPGESDPFAHLIRLTGLLPDTDYEFGLRSISADGLSTPPHEDDYEGSFRTRGETDTRRGAILN
;
A
#
# COMPACT_ATOMS: atom_id res chain seq x y z
N MET A 1 -25.34 -16.16 12.22
CA MET A 1 -25.00 -15.15 13.26
C MET A 1 -23.50 -15.02 13.24
N ALA A 2 -22.99 -14.17 12.34
CA ALA A 2 -21.56 -13.98 12.17
C ALA A 2 -21.10 -12.91 13.18
N SER A 3 -20.11 -13.28 13.98
CA SER A 3 -19.47 -12.44 14.98
C SER A 3 -18.45 -11.55 14.27
N ILE A 4 -18.73 -10.25 14.16
CA ILE A 4 -17.77 -9.25 13.70
C ILE A 4 -16.75 -9.07 14.84
N SER A 5 -15.57 -9.68 14.68
CA SER A 5 -14.46 -9.52 15.61
C SER A 5 -13.69 -8.26 15.25
N ARG A 6 -13.88 -7.22 16.06
CA ARG A 6 -13.01 -6.04 16.12
C ARG A 6 -11.64 -6.46 16.65
N PHE A 7 -10.54 -6.25 15.92
CA PHE A 7 -9.19 -6.04 16.49
C PHE A 7 -8.25 -5.45 15.43
N SER A 8 -7.97 -4.15 15.56
CA SER A 8 -6.64 -3.54 15.75
C SER A 8 -5.74 -3.49 14.51
N LEU A 9 -5.86 -2.38 13.76
CA LEU A 9 -4.77 -1.83 12.97
C LEU A 9 -3.69 -1.27 13.91
N ILE A 10 -2.46 -1.74 13.72
CA ILE A 10 -1.22 -1.07 14.12
C ILE A 10 -0.34 -1.17 12.87
N TYR A 11 -0.05 -0.07 12.20
CA TYR A 11 1.31 0.37 11.89
C TYR A 11 1.29 1.87 11.53
N CYS A 12 2.17 2.61 12.21
CA CYS A 12 2.66 3.97 12.04
C CYS A 12 1.88 4.98 11.16
N PHE A 13 1.41 6.10 11.74
CA PHE A 13 1.85 7.48 11.39
C PHE A 13 1.22 8.61 12.24
N ALA A 14 0.94 8.36 13.53
CA ALA A 14 0.33 9.36 14.41
C ALA A 14 1.27 10.49 14.91
N LEU A 15 2.25 10.96 14.14
CA LEU A 15 3.21 11.97 14.64
C LEU A 15 3.48 13.20 13.76
N VAL A 16 2.98 13.28 12.52
CA VAL A 16 3.25 14.45 11.66
C VAL A 16 2.10 15.48 11.65
N LEU A 17 0.86 15.07 11.93
CA LEU A 17 -0.32 15.97 11.93
C LEU A 17 -0.34 17.04 13.04
N GLY A 18 0.64 17.05 13.94
CA GLY A 18 0.76 18.04 15.02
C GLY A 18 1.27 19.43 14.61
N LEU A 19 1.75 19.62 13.36
CA LEU A 19 2.44 20.85 12.96
C LEU A 19 1.68 21.74 11.95
N CYS A 20 0.62 21.27 11.30
CA CYS A 20 -0.11 22.09 10.31
C CYS A 20 -1.17 23.05 10.90
N SER A 21 -1.44 23.05 12.21
CA SER A 21 -2.56 23.82 12.80
C SER A 21 -2.22 25.16 13.47
N PHE A 22 -1.05 25.76 13.27
CA PHE A 22 -0.72 27.05 13.93
C PHE A 22 -0.12 28.10 12.98
N ALA A 23 -0.95 28.68 12.11
CA ALA A 23 -0.60 29.90 11.39
C ALA A 23 -1.79 30.86 11.24
N LEU A 24 -2.58 31.11 12.28
CA LEU A 24 -3.52 32.25 12.32
C LEU A 24 -3.64 32.83 13.75
N ALA A 25 -2.99 33.98 14.01
CA ALA A 25 -3.63 35.20 14.56
C ALA A 25 -2.64 36.20 15.22
N GLN A 26 -2.71 37.44 14.71
CA GLN A 26 -2.66 38.75 15.40
C GLN A 26 -1.34 39.42 15.86
N ASP A 27 -0.93 40.41 15.05
CA ASP A 27 -0.88 41.87 15.31
C ASP A 27 -0.14 42.44 16.53
N GLY A 28 0.84 43.31 16.25
CA GLY A 28 1.07 44.57 16.98
C GLY A 28 2.18 44.62 18.04
N SER A 29 3.14 45.54 17.82
CA SER A 29 3.96 46.27 18.81
C SER A 29 5.34 45.71 19.25
N SER A 30 6.38 46.34 18.68
CA SER A 30 7.55 46.94 19.35
C SER A 30 8.47 46.07 20.24
N GLY A 31 9.66 45.77 19.69
CA GLY A 31 10.94 45.96 20.38
C GLY A 31 11.63 44.74 20.99
N TYR A 32 12.96 44.70 20.77
CA TYR A 32 14.01 43.92 21.44
C TYR A 32 14.36 42.49 20.93
N ILE A 33 15.45 42.46 20.15
CA ILE A 33 16.66 41.60 20.19
C ILE A 33 16.48 40.16 20.72
N ASP A 34 16.73 39.16 19.85
CA ASP A 34 17.93 38.31 20.00
C ASP A 34 18.27 37.53 18.72
N ASP A 35 19.56 37.55 18.44
CA ASP A 35 20.32 36.72 17.53
C ASP A 35 20.27 35.27 18.02
N VAL A 36 19.48 34.43 17.34
CA VAL A 36 19.67 32.98 17.36
C VAL A 36 19.61 32.53 15.92
N GLY A 37 20.76 32.14 15.36
CA GLY A 37 20.84 31.41 14.11
C GLY A 37 19.98 30.14 14.21
N SER A 38 18.76 30.23 13.72
CA SER A 38 17.83 29.13 13.55
C SER A 38 18.16 28.46 12.22
N THR A 39 19.13 27.57 12.21
CA THR A 39 19.20 26.52 11.20
C THR A 39 18.29 25.38 11.65
N ALA A 40 16.99 25.66 11.79
CA ALA A 40 16.02 24.61 11.53
C ALA A 40 16.09 24.42 10.02
N GLU A 41 16.51 23.25 9.57
CA GLU A 41 16.32 22.91 8.15
C GLU A 41 14.84 23.15 7.85
N GLU A 42 14.57 24.12 6.98
CA GLU A 42 13.20 24.38 6.56
C GLU A 42 12.68 23.10 5.92
N PHE A 43 11.60 22.58 6.50
CA PHE A 43 10.83 21.50 5.91
C PHE A 43 10.45 21.90 4.49
N PHE A 44 10.47 20.95 3.56
CA PHE A 44 10.19 21.23 2.16
C PHE A 44 8.76 21.79 2.00
N ASP A 45 8.62 22.97 1.42
CA ASP A 45 7.31 23.57 1.12
C ASP A 45 6.80 23.05 -0.22
N ALA A 46 5.95 22.02 -0.18
CA ALA A 46 5.37 21.42 -1.38
C ALA A 46 4.39 22.34 -2.13
N ARG A 47 3.88 23.41 -1.50
CA ARG A 47 3.01 24.38 -2.18
C ARG A 47 3.76 25.21 -3.22
N THR A 48 5.07 25.39 -3.03
CA THR A 48 5.88 26.28 -3.87
C THR A 48 7.13 25.63 -4.47
N GLY A 49 7.58 24.51 -3.91
CA GLY A 49 8.69 23.71 -4.42
C GLY A 49 8.33 22.93 -5.68
N ASN A 50 9.36 22.43 -6.36
CA ASN A 50 9.22 21.57 -7.54
C ASN A 50 9.80 20.17 -7.29
N PHE A 51 9.47 19.24 -8.18
CA PHE A 51 9.86 17.83 -8.09
C PHE A 51 11.38 17.63 -7.98
N GLU A 52 12.17 18.33 -8.79
CA GLU A 52 13.63 18.18 -8.80
C GLU A 52 14.26 18.61 -7.47
N ASP A 53 13.77 19.69 -6.87
CA ASP A 53 14.23 20.16 -5.57
C ASP A 53 13.82 19.21 -4.44
N TRP A 54 12.62 18.62 -4.52
CA TRP A 54 12.15 17.60 -3.59
C TRP A 54 12.98 16.32 -3.67
N LEU A 55 13.31 15.84 -4.87
CA LEU A 55 14.06 14.59 -5.08
C LEU A 55 15.47 14.64 -4.46
N GLN A 56 16.06 15.83 -4.32
CA GLN A 56 17.37 16.03 -3.68
C GLN A 56 17.32 16.05 -2.14
N ARG A 57 16.12 16.02 -1.53
CA ARG A 57 15.94 16.09 -0.08
C ARG A 57 16.34 14.79 0.60
N GLU A 58 17.08 14.86 1.69
CA GLU A 58 17.41 13.68 2.52
C GLU A 58 16.21 13.19 3.34
N ASP A 59 15.25 14.07 3.63
CA ASP A 59 14.04 13.83 4.41
C ASP A 59 12.80 13.51 3.53
N ARG A 60 13.00 13.17 2.26
CA ARG A 60 11.91 12.73 1.38
C ARG A 60 11.30 11.42 1.89
N ILE A 61 10.00 11.29 1.72
CA ILE A 61 9.18 10.16 2.12
C ILE A 61 8.53 9.61 0.86
N ASP A 62 8.54 8.29 0.74
CA ASP A 62 7.78 7.50 -0.22
C ASP A 62 6.34 7.42 0.33
N TRP A 63 5.44 8.19 -0.28
CA TRP A 63 4.09 8.51 0.19
C TRP A 63 3.03 7.54 -0.31
N ASP A 64 3.19 6.96 -1.51
CA ASP A 64 2.33 5.87 -2.01
C ASP A 64 2.86 4.48 -1.62
N ALA A 65 4.06 4.42 -1.02
CA ALA A 65 4.69 3.21 -0.51
C ALA A 65 4.99 2.17 -1.60
N ASP A 66 5.22 2.62 -2.84
CA ASP A 66 5.57 1.75 -3.96
C ASP A 66 7.07 1.35 -3.95
N GLY A 67 7.88 2.01 -3.13
CA GLY A 67 9.31 1.74 -2.94
C GLY A 67 10.24 2.57 -3.82
N ASP A 68 9.71 3.35 -4.75
CA ASP A 68 10.42 4.33 -5.55
C ASP A 68 10.24 5.74 -4.96
N PHE A 69 10.99 6.71 -5.50
CA PHE A 69 10.86 8.12 -5.10
C PHE A 69 10.59 8.94 -6.36
N ASP A 70 9.33 9.20 -6.64
CA ASP A 70 8.92 9.65 -7.96
C ASP A 70 7.84 10.76 -7.96
N PHE A 71 7.22 10.97 -9.12
CA PHE A 71 6.29 12.08 -9.28
C PHE A 71 4.98 11.86 -8.52
N ASP A 72 4.57 10.61 -8.29
CA ASP A 72 3.32 10.29 -7.61
C ASP A 72 3.45 10.60 -6.11
N ASP A 73 4.58 10.27 -5.49
CA ASP A 73 4.95 10.75 -4.14
C ASP A 73 4.88 12.28 -4.01
N PHE A 74 5.48 12.96 -4.97
CA PHE A 74 5.56 14.41 -4.97
C PHE A 74 4.17 15.00 -5.15
N HIS A 75 3.34 14.41 -6.01
CA HIS A 75 1.99 14.87 -6.26
C HIS A 75 1.09 14.66 -5.04
N MET A 76 1.19 13.52 -4.37
CA MET A 76 0.52 13.27 -3.09
C MET A 76 0.95 14.28 -2.03
N LEU A 77 2.25 14.57 -1.90
CA LEU A 77 2.76 15.59 -0.99
C LEU A 77 2.20 16.99 -1.30
N GLN A 78 2.09 17.34 -2.59
CA GLN A 78 1.47 18.60 -3.01
C GLN A 78 -0.02 18.65 -2.65
N TRP A 79 -0.73 17.56 -2.83
CA TRP A 79 -2.13 17.44 -2.47
C TRP A 79 -2.33 17.53 -0.95
N PHE A 80 -1.56 16.81 -0.13
CA PHE A 80 -1.58 16.92 1.33
C PHE A 80 -1.28 18.35 1.82
N ALA A 81 -0.40 19.07 1.10
CA ALA A 81 -0.11 20.46 1.41
C ALA A 81 -1.22 21.41 0.94
N SER A 82 -2.12 20.99 0.06
CA SER A 82 -3.21 21.83 -0.46
C SER A 82 -4.36 21.99 0.54
N ASP A 83 -5.22 22.98 0.27
CA ASP A 83 -6.46 23.18 1.05
C ASP A 83 -7.60 22.26 0.55
N GLU A 84 -7.35 21.39 -0.44
CA GLU A 84 -8.29 20.43 -1.02
C GLU A 84 -8.12 19.01 -0.45
N SER A 85 -7.11 18.80 0.42
CA SER A 85 -6.91 17.53 1.10
C SER A 85 -7.98 17.29 2.16
N GLU A 86 -8.77 16.25 1.96
CA GLU A 86 -9.84 15.81 2.84
C GLU A 86 -9.84 14.28 2.92
N ASP A 87 -10.24 13.74 4.08
CA ASP A 87 -10.59 12.32 4.26
C ASP A 87 -11.85 12.05 3.44
N ALA A 88 -11.65 11.64 2.20
CA ALA A 88 -12.67 11.50 1.18
C ALA A 88 -13.38 10.14 1.29
N ASN A 89 -12.68 9.09 1.77
CA ASN A 89 -13.24 7.75 1.91
C ASN A 89 -13.93 7.53 3.28
N GLU A 90 -13.86 8.51 4.19
CA GLU A 90 -14.44 8.54 5.54
C GLU A 90 -13.88 7.46 6.50
N ASP A 91 -12.64 7.03 6.31
CA ASP A 91 -12.00 6.02 7.15
C ASP A 91 -11.27 6.61 8.39
N ASN A 92 -11.23 7.95 8.50
CA ASN A 92 -10.54 8.77 9.51
C ASN A 92 -9.01 8.80 9.39
N PHE A 93 -8.47 8.37 8.26
CA PHE A 93 -7.10 8.61 7.84
C PHE A 93 -7.10 9.60 6.67
N LEU A 94 -5.91 10.10 6.35
CA LEU A 94 -5.70 10.98 5.21
C LEU A 94 -4.52 10.37 4.46
N ASP A 95 -4.80 9.54 3.45
CA ASP A 95 -3.82 8.66 2.80
C ASP A 95 -4.02 8.53 1.28
N GLU A 96 -3.41 7.50 0.67
CA GLU A 96 -3.45 7.23 -0.78
C GLU A 96 -4.88 6.96 -1.28
N ASP A 97 -5.71 6.32 -0.47
CA ASP A 97 -7.08 5.99 -0.86
C ASP A 97 -7.90 7.28 -1.01
N ASP A 98 -7.68 8.27 -0.15
CA ASP A 98 -8.30 9.59 -0.25
C ASP A 98 -7.80 10.38 -1.45
N PHE A 99 -6.49 10.33 -1.71
CA PHE A 99 -5.88 10.98 -2.87
C PHE A 99 -6.46 10.44 -4.18
N THR A 100 -6.53 9.11 -4.29
CA THR A 100 -7.08 8.43 -5.47
C THR A 100 -8.56 8.77 -5.66
N LEU A 101 -9.35 8.71 -4.58
CA LEU A 101 -10.77 9.07 -4.61
C LEU A 101 -10.97 10.55 -4.98
N PHE A 102 -10.19 11.46 -4.40
CA PHE A 102 -10.23 12.89 -4.74
C PHE A 102 -9.98 13.11 -6.23
N HIS A 103 -8.93 12.51 -6.79
CA HIS A 103 -8.59 12.63 -8.21
C HIS A 103 -9.69 12.10 -9.12
N TRP A 104 -10.32 11.00 -8.73
CA TRP A 104 -11.47 10.48 -9.45
C TRP A 104 -12.66 11.47 -9.36
N LEU A 105 -13.01 11.95 -8.17
CA LEU A 105 -14.14 12.85 -7.92
C LEU A 105 -14.05 14.18 -8.70
N VAL A 106 -12.85 14.73 -8.87
CA VAL A 106 -12.64 15.97 -9.65
C VAL A 106 -12.50 15.69 -11.16
N GLY A 107 -12.37 14.43 -11.56
CA GLY A 107 -12.24 13.98 -12.93
C GLY A 107 -13.56 13.99 -13.71
N GLU A 108 -13.47 13.89 -15.05
CA GLU A 108 -14.65 13.82 -15.92
C GLU A 108 -15.37 12.46 -15.87
N GLU A 109 -14.70 11.42 -15.35
CA GLU A 109 -15.21 10.05 -15.27
C GLU A 109 -16.04 9.78 -13.99
N ALA A 110 -16.06 10.72 -13.04
CA ALA A 110 -16.85 10.59 -11.82
C ALA A 110 -18.35 10.51 -12.12
N ALA A 111 -19.00 9.47 -11.61
CA ALA A 111 -20.42 9.24 -11.76
C ALA A 111 -20.98 8.46 -10.57
N ASP A 112 -22.24 8.73 -10.22
CA ASP A 112 -23.03 7.92 -9.28
C ASP A 112 -23.42 6.60 -9.97
N LEU A 113 -22.62 5.56 -9.75
CA LEU A 113 -22.74 4.25 -10.38
C LEU A 113 -23.68 3.32 -9.61
N ASN A 114 -23.79 3.50 -8.29
CA ASN A 114 -24.66 2.68 -7.43
C ASN A 114 -26.09 3.24 -7.31
N ALA A 115 -26.33 4.45 -7.82
CA ALA A 115 -27.60 5.19 -7.82
C ALA A 115 -28.15 5.54 -6.43
N ASP A 116 -27.28 5.79 -5.45
CA ASP A 116 -27.65 6.21 -4.09
C ASP A 116 -27.79 7.73 -3.93
N GLY A 117 -27.45 8.49 -4.98
CA GLY A 117 -27.54 9.94 -5.04
C GLY A 117 -26.30 10.67 -4.54
N LYS A 118 -25.20 9.95 -4.28
CA LYS A 118 -23.88 10.50 -3.99
C LYS A 118 -22.87 10.00 -5.02
N MET A 119 -21.73 10.68 -5.08
CA MET A 119 -20.54 10.17 -5.76
C MET A 119 -19.52 9.98 -4.66
N ASP A 120 -19.25 8.75 -4.28
CA ASP A 120 -18.39 8.42 -3.13
C ASP A 120 -17.48 7.22 -3.40
N ALA A 121 -16.82 6.73 -2.35
CA ALA A 121 -15.90 5.59 -2.41
C ALA A 121 -16.55 4.32 -3.02
N VAL A 122 -17.87 4.13 -2.83
CA VAL A 122 -18.58 2.97 -3.39
C VAL A 122 -18.66 3.09 -4.91
N ASP A 123 -18.91 4.28 -5.44
CA ASP A 123 -18.93 4.52 -6.88
C ASP A 123 -17.53 4.43 -7.49
N HIS A 124 -16.52 4.94 -6.78
CA HIS A 124 -15.14 4.80 -7.20
C HIS A 124 -14.73 3.33 -7.32
N ALA A 125 -15.08 2.51 -6.32
CA ALA A 125 -14.84 1.06 -6.38
C ALA A 125 -15.53 0.40 -7.59
N LEU A 126 -16.78 0.78 -7.89
CA LEU A 126 -17.49 0.29 -9.07
C LEU A 126 -16.85 0.76 -10.39
N TYR A 127 -16.32 1.98 -10.43
CA TYR A 127 -15.59 2.51 -11.58
C TYR A 127 -14.29 1.73 -11.80
N MET A 128 -13.55 1.45 -10.74
CA MET A 128 -12.34 0.64 -10.78
C MET A 128 -12.64 -0.78 -11.29
N GLU A 129 -13.68 -1.43 -10.75
CA GLU A 129 -14.13 -2.76 -11.21
C GLU A 129 -14.50 -2.76 -12.69
N ALA A 130 -15.23 -1.74 -13.16
CA ALA A 130 -15.60 -1.60 -14.57
C ALA A 130 -14.37 -1.42 -15.48
N ASN A 131 -13.27 -0.87 -14.95
CA ASN A 131 -12.00 -0.71 -15.64
C ASN A 131 -11.03 -1.88 -15.44
N GLY A 132 -11.48 -2.99 -14.85
CA GLY A 132 -10.68 -4.20 -14.70
C GLY A 132 -9.86 -4.27 -13.42
N VAL A 133 -10.08 -3.34 -12.48
CA VAL A 133 -9.34 -3.19 -11.23
C VAL A 133 -10.22 -3.58 -10.05
N PHE A 134 -9.73 -4.38 -9.12
CA PHE A 134 -10.44 -4.61 -7.86
C PHE A 134 -9.52 -4.39 -6.66
N GLU A 135 -10.02 -3.68 -5.65
CA GLU A 135 -9.33 -3.52 -4.37
C GLU A 135 -9.32 -4.86 -3.63
N ASN A 136 -8.13 -5.32 -3.24
CA ASN A 136 -8.04 -6.42 -2.29
C ASN A 136 -8.35 -5.89 -0.89
N ALA A 137 -9.60 -5.99 -0.46
CA ALA A 137 -9.96 -5.75 0.93
C ALA A 137 -9.17 -6.72 1.84
N GLY A 138 -8.13 -6.24 2.52
CA GLY A 138 -7.32 -7.01 3.45
C GLY A 138 -6.25 -7.90 2.81
N PHE A 139 -5.45 -7.39 1.87
CA PHE A 139 -4.30 -8.11 1.33
C PHE A 139 -3.17 -8.26 2.36
N PHE A 140 -3.24 -9.30 3.20
CA PHE A 140 -2.12 -9.69 4.05
C PHE A 140 -1.37 -10.86 3.41
N VAL A 141 -0.06 -10.72 3.26
CA VAL A 141 0.79 -11.84 2.82
C VAL A 141 1.43 -12.48 4.04
N LEU A 142 1.02 -13.70 4.37
CA LEU A 142 1.70 -14.51 5.37
C LEU A 142 2.83 -15.30 4.72
N LEU A 143 4.05 -15.06 5.20
CA LEU A 143 5.26 -15.75 4.76
C LEU A 143 5.72 -16.72 5.84
N GLU A 144 5.77 -18.01 5.51
CA GLU A 144 6.35 -19.03 6.38
C GLU A 144 7.65 -19.60 5.78
N PRO A 145 8.78 -18.88 5.91
CA PRO A 145 10.05 -19.35 5.38
C PRO A 145 10.63 -20.47 6.25
N ASP A 146 11.14 -21.50 5.57
CA ASP A 146 11.92 -22.60 6.10
C ASP A 146 13.34 -22.54 5.50
N SER A 147 14.13 -23.61 5.62
CA SER A 147 15.47 -23.64 5.02
C SER A 147 15.49 -23.61 3.50
N ASP A 148 14.54 -24.26 2.84
CA ASP A 148 14.57 -24.50 1.39
C ASP A 148 13.22 -24.22 0.71
N ARG A 149 12.31 -23.58 1.45
CA ARG A 149 10.94 -23.28 0.99
C ARG A 149 10.39 -22.05 1.69
N VAL A 150 9.35 -21.47 1.09
CA VAL A 150 8.44 -20.52 1.74
C VAL A 150 7.01 -20.86 1.34
N VAL A 151 6.10 -20.77 2.29
CA VAL A 151 4.66 -20.76 2.03
C VAL A 151 4.21 -19.31 2.01
N VAL A 152 3.52 -18.91 0.95
CA VAL A 152 2.98 -17.57 0.74
C VAL A 152 1.47 -17.71 0.71
N GLU A 153 0.79 -17.09 1.66
CA GLU A 153 -0.67 -17.11 1.77
C GLU A 153 -1.22 -15.69 1.72
N TRP A 154 -2.32 -15.48 1.01
CA TRP A 154 -3.02 -14.20 0.96
C TRP A 154 -4.51 -14.38 0.70
N GLU A 155 -5.29 -13.34 0.95
CA GLU A 155 -6.73 -13.30 0.69
C GLU A 155 -7.08 -12.15 -0.27
N THR A 156 -8.16 -12.33 -1.02
CA THR A 156 -8.68 -11.33 -1.98
C THR A 156 -10.17 -11.11 -1.76
N SER A 157 -10.67 -9.94 -2.15
CA SER A 157 -12.11 -9.61 -2.11
C SER A 157 -12.90 -10.27 -3.25
N GLN A 158 -12.21 -10.66 -4.33
CA GLN A 158 -12.77 -11.32 -5.51
C GLN A 158 -12.22 -12.73 -5.66
N PRO A 159 -13.04 -13.73 -6.04
CA PRO A 159 -12.56 -15.10 -6.21
C PRO A 159 -11.48 -15.15 -7.29
N GLY A 160 -10.33 -15.79 -7.07
CA GLY A 160 -9.22 -15.82 -8.04
C GLY A 160 -8.57 -17.20 -8.20
N TYR A 161 -8.14 -17.51 -9.43
CA TYR A 161 -7.55 -18.81 -9.76
C TYR A 161 -6.37 -18.77 -10.74
N ASN A 162 -5.94 -17.58 -11.19
CA ASN A 162 -4.83 -17.43 -12.13
C ASN A 162 -3.75 -16.48 -11.61
N ASP A 163 -3.56 -16.47 -10.30
CA ASP A 163 -2.60 -15.59 -9.65
C ASP A 163 -1.17 -15.98 -10.00
N THR A 164 -0.30 -14.98 -10.01
CA THR A 164 1.11 -15.14 -10.33
C THR A 164 1.98 -14.56 -9.24
N MET A 165 3.05 -15.27 -8.91
CA MET A 165 4.13 -14.74 -8.08
C MET A 165 5.43 -14.82 -8.86
N ARG A 166 6.20 -13.74 -8.83
CA ARG A 166 7.61 -13.73 -9.25
C ARG A 166 8.50 -13.67 -8.01
N TYR A 167 9.67 -14.30 -8.07
CA TYR A 167 10.67 -14.20 -7.01
C TYR A 167 12.09 -14.36 -7.55
N ARG A 168 13.06 -13.78 -6.84
CA ARG A 168 14.50 -13.93 -7.11
C ARG A 168 15.31 -13.75 -5.83
N ALA A 169 16.53 -14.27 -5.80
CA ALA A 169 17.45 -13.93 -4.72
C ALA A 169 17.89 -12.47 -4.90
N VAL A 170 18.08 -11.74 -3.80
CA VAL A 170 18.53 -10.34 -3.82
C VAL A 170 19.85 -10.24 -4.59
N GLY A 171 19.90 -9.35 -5.58
CA GLY A 171 21.07 -9.14 -6.44
C GLY A 171 21.14 -10.01 -7.69
N GLU A 172 20.21 -10.96 -7.88
CA GLU A 172 20.05 -11.66 -9.16
C GLU A 172 19.22 -10.81 -10.14
N THR A 173 19.45 -10.98 -11.44
CA THR A 173 18.67 -10.27 -12.48
C THR A 173 17.43 -11.03 -12.93
N ASP A 174 17.49 -12.37 -12.83
CA ASP A 174 16.50 -13.25 -13.46
C ASP A 174 15.38 -13.61 -12.47
N TRP A 175 14.18 -13.11 -12.74
CA TRP A 175 12.98 -13.45 -11.97
C TRP A 175 12.46 -14.85 -12.32
N GLN A 176 12.22 -15.67 -11.31
CA GLN A 176 11.48 -16.93 -11.42
C GLN A 176 9.99 -16.64 -11.28
N LYS A 177 9.14 -17.29 -12.09
CA LYS A 177 7.67 -17.08 -12.05
C LYS A 177 6.94 -18.38 -11.74
N VAL A 178 5.97 -18.29 -10.84
CA VAL A 178 5.07 -19.38 -10.47
C VAL A 178 3.62 -18.92 -10.57
N HIS A 179 2.73 -19.88 -10.80
CA HIS A 179 1.29 -19.66 -10.88
C HIS A 179 0.61 -20.41 -9.75
N LYS A 180 -0.43 -19.81 -9.14
CA LYS A 180 -1.37 -20.56 -8.31
C LYS A 180 -2.12 -21.51 -9.23
N GLY A 181 -1.94 -22.82 -9.03
CA GLY A 181 -2.64 -23.85 -9.79
C GLY A 181 -4.05 -24.09 -9.25
N GLY A 182 -4.94 -23.11 -9.35
CA GLY A 182 -6.35 -23.24 -8.96
C GLY A 182 -7.20 -23.87 -10.06
N THR A 183 -8.30 -24.54 -9.69
CA THR A 183 -9.34 -24.98 -10.63
C THR A 183 -10.66 -24.31 -10.26
N PRO A 184 -11.47 -23.83 -11.22
CA PRO A 184 -12.81 -23.31 -10.92
C PRO A 184 -13.62 -24.32 -10.08
N GLY A 185 -14.10 -23.90 -8.90
CA GLY A 185 -14.83 -24.75 -7.95
C GLY A 185 -14.03 -25.20 -6.71
N GLU A 186 -12.86 -24.61 -6.46
CA GLU A 186 -12.13 -24.75 -5.19
C GLU A 186 -12.97 -24.28 -4.01
N SER A 187 -12.79 -24.91 -2.83
CA SER A 187 -13.66 -24.69 -1.66
C SER A 187 -13.56 -23.30 -1.06
N ASP A 188 -12.44 -22.61 -1.31
CA ASP A 188 -12.22 -21.24 -0.91
C ASP A 188 -11.52 -20.48 -2.05
N PRO A 189 -12.28 -19.81 -2.94
CA PRO A 189 -11.70 -19.08 -4.05
C PRO A 189 -11.14 -17.71 -3.65
N PHE A 190 -11.31 -17.30 -2.39
CA PHE A 190 -10.84 -16.02 -1.83
C PHE A 190 -9.54 -16.16 -1.04
N ALA A 191 -9.19 -17.38 -0.63
CA ALA A 191 -7.91 -17.70 0.00
C ALA A 191 -6.95 -18.32 -1.01
N HIS A 192 -5.69 -17.88 -0.95
CA HIS A 192 -4.68 -18.21 -1.93
C HIS A 192 -3.40 -18.68 -1.26
N LEU A 193 -2.73 -19.64 -1.89
CA LEU A 193 -1.54 -20.25 -1.35
C LEU A 193 -0.58 -20.68 -2.46
N ILE A 194 0.67 -20.24 -2.36
CA ILE A 194 1.79 -20.70 -3.19
C ILE A 194 2.86 -21.31 -2.28
N ARG A 195 3.42 -22.45 -2.70
CA ARG A 195 4.58 -23.07 -2.03
C ARG A 195 5.77 -23.00 -2.95
N LEU A 196 6.76 -22.18 -2.59
CA LEU A 196 8.05 -22.16 -3.25
C LEU A 196 8.95 -23.22 -2.61
N THR A 197 9.70 -23.98 -3.41
CA THR A 197 10.60 -25.04 -2.94
C THR A 197 11.90 -25.02 -3.71
N GLY A 198 12.97 -25.57 -3.13
CA GLY A 198 14.30 -25.59 -3.76
C GLY A 198 15.03 -24.26 -3.63
N LEU A 199 14.65 -23.45 -2.63
CA LEU A 199 15.33 -22.21 -2.31
C LEU A 199 16.66 -22.50 -1.62
N LEU A 200 17.60 -21.56 -1.73
CA LEU A 200 18.86 -21.63 -1.01
C LEU A 200 18.62 -21.27 0.46
N PRO A 201 19.23 -21.98 1.42
CA PRO A 201 19.15 -21.64 2.84
C PRO A 201 19.90 -20.35 3.16
N ASP A 202 19.48 -19.68 4.23
CA ASP A 202 20.04 -18.40 4.71
C ASP A 202 20.22 -17.34 3.62
N THR A 203 19.22 -17.21 2.74
CA THR A 203 19.27 -16.35 1.56
C THR A 203 18.10 -15.38 1.57
N ASP A 204 18.39 -14.11 1.28
CA ASP A 204 17.39 -13.05 1.11
C ASP A 204 16.81 -13.11 -0.31
N TYR A 205 15.48 -13.00 -0.41
CA TYR A 205 14.71 -13.05 -1.64
C TYR A 205 13.80 -11.82 -1.73
N GLU A 206 13.61 -11.34 -2.96
CA GLU A 206 12.56 -10.40 -3.35
C GLU A 206 11.45 -11.17 -4.06
N PHE A 207 10.20 -10.73 -3.88
CA PHE A 207 9.04 -11.27 -4.57
C PHE A 207 8.08 -10.18 -5.03
N GLY A 208 7.30 -10.50 -6.06
CA GLY A 208 6.16 -9.72 -6.51
C GLY A 208 4.94 -10.63 -6.66
N LEU A 209 3.77 -10.23 -6.17
CA LEU A 209 2.54 -11.03 -6.15
C LEU A 209 1.37 -10.32 -6.83
N ARG A 210 0.77 -10.99 -7.82
CA ARG A 210 -0.37 -10.46 -8.58
C ARG A 210 -1.55 -11.42 -8.56
N SER A 211 -2.70 -10.90 -8.16
CA SER A 211 -3.94 -11.66 -8.16
C SER A 211 -4.80 -11.34 -9.38
N ILE A 212 -5.42 -12.38 -9.94
CA ILE A 212 -6.34 -12.28 -11.07
C ILE A 212 -7.62 -13.00 -10.69
N SER A 213 -8.69 -12.21 -10.61
CA SER A 213 -10.03 -12.71 -10.32
C SER A 213 -10.52 -13.69 -11.39
N ALA A 214 -11.57 -14.42 -11.06
CA ALA A 214 -12.24 -15.39 -11.89
C ALA A 214 -12.80 -14.78 -13.18
N ASP A 215 -13.16 -13.50 -13.14
CA ASP A 215 -13.72 -12.75 -14.25
C ASP A 215 -12.64 -11.96 -15.02
N GLY A 216 -11.37 -12.15 -14.67
CA GLY A 216 -10.22 -11.57 -15.36
C GLY A 216 -9.85 -10.15 -14.91
N LEU A 217 -10.53 -9.62 -13.89
CA LEU A 217 -10.11 -8.40 -13.18
C LEU A 217 -8.78 -8.68 -12.47
N SER A 218 -7.89 -7.70 -12.40
CA SER A 218 -6.67 -7.77 -11.59
C SER A 218 -6.74 -6.77 -10.45
N THR A 219 -5.86 -6.95 -9.47
CA THR A 219 -5.52 -5.87 -8.53
C THR A 219 -5.14 -4.59 -9.30
N PRO A 220 -5.24 -3.40 -8.69
CA PRO A 220 -4.91 -2.15 -9.36
C PRO A 220 -3.57 -2.25 -10.09
N PRO A 221 -3.42 -1.54 -11.23
CA PRO A 221 -2.12 -1.34 -11.83
C PRO A 221 -1.38 -0.36 -10.94
N HIS A 222 -0.97 -0.78 -9.74
CA HIS A 222 0.40 -0.48 -9.40
C HIS A 222 1.20 -1.21 -10.47
N GLU A 223 2.07 -0.52 -11.19
CA GLU A 223 2.84 -1.12 -12.29
C GLU A 223 3.66 -2.35 -11.80
N ASP A 224 3.72 -2.55 -10.48
CA ASP A 224 4.32 -3.67 -9.79
C ASP A 224 3.31 -4.55 -9.02
N ASP A 225 3.43 -5.86 -9.26
CA ASP A 225 2.87 -6.90 -8.40
C ASP A 225 3.14 -6.56 -6.91
N TYR A 226 2.28 -6.86 -5.92
CA TYR A 226 2.60 -6.60 -4.50
C TYR A 226 4.00 -7.10 -4.16
N GLU A 227 4.92 -6.17 -3.91
CA GLU A 227 6.33 -6.49 -3.75
C GLU A 227 6.68 -6.65 -2.27
N GLY A 228 7.71 -7.47 -2.02
CA GLY A 228 8.22 -7.65 -0.68
C GLY A 228 9.48 -8.48 -0.66
N SER A 229 9.98 -8.74 0.55
CA SER A 229 11.15 -9.59 0.74
C SER A 229 10.95 -10.61 1.84
N PHE A 230 11.69 -11.72 1.74
CA PHE A 230 11.76 -12.73 2.79
C PHE A 230 13.16 -13.33 2.85
N ARG A 231 13.52 -13.90 4.00
CA ARG A 231 14.78 -14.62 4.18
C ARG A 231 14.50 -16.07 4.53
N THR A 232 15.08 -17.00 3.78
CA THR A 232 15.06 -18.42 4.15
C THR A 232 15.91 -18.65 5.39
N ARG A 233 15.57 -19.67 6.17
CA ARG A 233 16.32 -20.01 7.39
C ARG A 233 17.64 -20.72 7.02
N GLY A 234 18.66 -20.60 7.86
CA GLY A 234 19.89 -21.38 7.68
C GLY A 234 19.73 -22.87 7.95
N GLU A 235 18.76 -23.26 8.78
CA GLU A 235 18.43 -24.65 9.10
C GLU A 235 16.92 -24.86 9.09
N THR A 236 16.49 -26.08 8.75
CA THR A 236 15.07 -26.46 8.73
C THR A 236 14.47 -26.35 10.11
N ASP A 237 13.26 -25.79 10.23
CA ASP A 237 12.56 -25.79 11.51
C ASP A 237 12.10 -27.20 11.88
N THR A 238 12.88 -27.86 12.74
CA THR A 238 12.57 -29.21 13.25
C THR A 238 11.70 -29.19 14.51
N ARG A 239 11.22 -28.03 14.96
CA ARG A 239 10.29 -27.95 16.10
C ARG A 239 8.98 -28.61 15.70
N ARG A 240 8.80 -29.87 16.13
CA ARG A 240 7.52 -30.58 16.01
C ARG A 240 6.44 -29.70 16.64
N GLY A 241 5.44 -29.31 15.85
CA GLY A 241 4.22 -28.69 16.37
C GLY A 241 3.72 -29.53 17.53
N ALA A 242 3.75 -28.97 18.74
CA ALA A 242 3.17 -29.63 19.89
C ALA A 242 1.67 -29.67 19.64
N ILE A 243 1.15 -30.81 19.18
CA ILE A 243 -0.28 -31.08 19.26
C ILE A 243 -0.60 -31.11 20.76
N LEU A 244 -1.09 -30.00 21.27
CA LEU A 244 -1.78 -29.95 22.56
C LEU A 244 -3.09 -30.70 22.35
N ASN A 245 -3.12 -31.96 22.79
CA ASN A 245 -4.35 -32.73 22.98
C ASN A 245 -5.17 -32.15 24.15
#